data_AF-A0A9D9ECL8-F1
#
_entry.id   AF-A0A9D9ECL8-F1
#
_cell.length_a   1.000
_cell.length_b   1.000
_cell.length_c   1.000
_cell.angle_alpha   90.00
_cell.angle_beta   90.00
_cell.angle_gamma   90.00
#
_symmetry.space_group_name_H-M   'P 1'
#
loop_
_entity.id
_entity.type
_entity.pdbx_description
1 polymer ?
#
loop_
_entity_poly.entity_id
_entity_poly.type
_entity_poly.pdbx_seq_one_letter_code
_entity_poly.pdbx_strand_id
1 'polypeptide(L)'
;MKHIVSIISVVAFFFFMLPLTASAGNDSAPDRIVLRLMGDSTMADKDLSKQNPERGWGQRLPSHLDSCVTVVNYAQNGRSTKSFVDRGLWDKVKSDLKAGEYLFIQFGHNDSKADDSTRYAPAFGLYQDNLRMFVSHALSVGARPVLFTPVSRRWFDSEGNLKRDCHGDYPEAARQVAEEFGIPFVDANSITQEWLMSVGDEASRSYYMWIPEGVNPRHPDGLVDNTHTNAAGARKLVELLLPAITEAVPALADHVVKYDFVVAKDGSGDFFTVQEAVDAAPDYCKQSETVIYIKEGIYREKLTVPANKQKLHLIGENAFRTVITWDDYALKPGSTGYPMGTSATSTVFMHANDFLAENITFENTAGEGKSIGQACAITVDGDRAAFIGCRFIANQDTIYNFGPGQRQYFRDCWIEGTTDFIFGFATAYFEDCTIMSKKDSYVTAAATPECMEYGYVFKNCRLIHAEGIDEVYLGRPWRPYAKTVFIDCELGDHILPAGWHNWNKPDAERTSFYAEYGNSGPGAAGKEQRVRWSHFLKEKDLADYTPEAVLGPRDAPAATTSPETTSWYFKVF
;
A
#
# COMPACT_ATOMS: atom_id res chain seq x y z
N MET A 1 -45.96 -61.12 -15.13
CA MET A 1 -46.62 -59.99 -14.45
C MET A 1 -45.74 -59.55 -13.29
N LYS A 2 -45.30 -58.27 -13.27
CA LYS A 2 -44.95 -57.41 -12.11
C LYS A 2 -44.01 -58.01 -11.02
N HIS A 3 -42.87 -57.46 -10.60
CA HIS A 3 -42.12 -56.22 -10.82
C HIS A 3 -40.67 -56.47 -10.35
N ILE A 4 -39.72 -55.75 -10.94
CA ILE A 4 -38.30 -55.62 -10.56
C ILE A 4 -38.18 -54.65 -9.38
N VAL A 5 -37.41 -54.99 -8.33
CA VAL A 5 -36.57 -54.03 -7.58
C VAL A 5 -35.29 -54.74 -7.14
N SER A 6 -34.15 -54.18 -7.57
CA SER A 6 -32.78 -54.60 -7.25
C SER A 6 -32.32 -53.94 -5.94
N ILE A 7 -31.61 -54.70 -5.10
CA ILE A 7 -31.04 -54.26 -3.82
C ILE A 7 -29.73 -53.52 -4.10
N ILE A 8 -29.64 -52.25 -3.70
CA ILE A 8 -28.40 -51.47 -3.65
C ILE A 8 -27.75 -51.70 -2.29
N SER A 9 -26.53 -52.26 -2.30
CA SER A 9 -25.64 -52.31 -1.14
C SER A 9 -25.01 -50.95 -0.89
N VAL A 10 -25.28 -50.35 0.28
CA VAL A 10 -24.56 -49.17 0.77
C VAL A 10 -23.48 -49.64 1.73
N VAL A 11 -22.22 -49.49 1.33
CA VAL A 11 -21.04 -49.65 2.19
C VAL A 11 -20.83 -48.32 2.93
N ALA A 12 -21.01 -48.33 4.25
CA ALA A 12 -20.72 -47.19 5.11
C ALA A 12 -19.22 -47.12 5.40
N PHE A 13 -18.54 -46.08 4.90
CA PHE A 13 -17.18 -45.72 5.32
C PHE A 13 -17.27 -44.95 6.65
N PHE A 14 -16.73 -45.54 7.72
CA PHE A 14 -16.50 -44.85 8.99
C PHE A 14 -15.29 -43.91 8.85
N PHE A 15 -15.53 -42.60 8.83
CA PHE A 15 -14.49 -41.60 9.09
C PHE A 15 -14.24 -41.52 10.59
N PHE A 16 -13.03 -41.87 11.03
CA PHE A 16 -12.53 -41.54 12.36
C PHE A 16 -12.22 -40.03 12.38
N MET A 17 -13.11 -39.23 12.97
CA MET A 17 -12.77 -37.86 13.38
C MET A 17 -11.96 -37.92 14.68
N LEU A 18 -10.68 -37.54 14.62
CA LEU A 18 -9.93 -37.09 15.78
C LEU A 18 -10.48 -35.72 16.22
N PRO A 19 -10.72 -35.48 17.52
CA PRO A 19 -11.19 -34.18 17.96
C PRO A 19 -10.03 -33.19 17.89
N LEU A 20 -10.09 -32.24 16.95
CA LEU A 20 -9.37 -30.98 17.07
C LEU A 20 -9.97 -30.24 18.27
N THR A 21 -9.25 -30.20 19.37
CA THR A 21 -9.49 -29.19 20.40
C THR A 21 -9.04 -27.85 19.82
N ALA A 22 -9.94 -27.19 19.09
CA ALA A 22 -9.82 -25.78 18.82
C ALA A 22 -9.87 -25.04 20.15
N SER A 23 -8.72 -24.54 20.62
CA SER A 23 -8.72 -23.41 21.52
C SER A 23 -9.40 -22.28 20.76
N ALA A 24 -10.68 -22.05 21.03
CA ALA A 24 -11.36 -20.83 20.65
C ALA A 24 -10.73 -19.70 21.47
N GLY A 25 -9.56 -19.23 21.02
CA GLY A 25 -9.13 -17.88 21.28
C GLY A 25 -10.25 -16.99 20.76
N ASN A 26 -10.80 -16.19 21.66
CA ASN A 26 -11.78 -15.19 21.33
C ASN A 26 -11.05 -14.08 20.56
N ASP A 27 -10.74 -14.31 19.29
CA ASP A 27 -10.29 -13.27 18.36
C ASP A 27 -11.51 -12.42 18.01
N SER A 28 -11.97 -11.62 18.98
CA SER A 28 -12.67 -10.39 18.65
C SER A 28 -11.75 -9.64 17.71
N ALA A 29 -12.23 -9.29 16.52
CA ALA A 29 -11.54 -8.33 15.66
C ALA A 29 -11.04 -7.18 16.55
N PRO A 30 -9.79 -6.72 16.37
CA PRO A 30 -9.24 -5.66 17.21
C PRO A 30 -10.26 -4.51 17.29
N ASP A 31 -10.46 -3.96 18.48
CA ASP A 31 -11.43 -2.88 18.73
C ASP A 31 -11.16 -1.74 17.74
N ARG A 32 -11.89 -1.73 16.62
CA ARG A 32 -11.65 -0.81 15.53
C ARG A 32 -12.13 0.57 15.97
N ILE A 33 -11.21 1.52 16.10
CA ILE A 33 -11.55 2.88 16.49
C ILE A 33 -12.26 3.54 15.32
N VAL A 34 -13.44 4.10 15.54
CA VAL A 34 -14.17 4.85 14.52
C VAL A 34 -14.22 6.32 14.91
N LEU A 35 -13.66 7.17 14.05
CA LEU A 35 -13.71 8.62 14.15
C LEU A 35 -14.73 9.15 13.15
N ARG A 36 -15.77 9.81 13.65
CA ARG A 36 -16.69 10.60 12.81
C ARG A 36 -16.34 12.07 12.93
N LEU A 37 -16.09 12.73 11.81
CA LEU A 37 -15.71 14.13 11.77
C LEU A 37 -16.90 14.94 11.24
N MET A 38 -17.21 16.07 11.87
CA MET A 38 -18.19 17.03 11.35
C MET A 38 -17.69 18.45 11.53
N GLY A 39 -17.85 19.26 10.49
CA GLY A 39 -17.33 20.61 10.49
C GLY A 39 -17.54 21.39 9.20
N ASP A 40 -16.78 22.48 9.10
CA ASP A 40 -16.80 23.42 7.98
C ASP A 40 -15.78 23.07 6.87
N SER A 41 -15.55 24.02 5.96
CA SER A 41 -14.66 23.83 4.81
C SER A 41 -13.22 23.53 5.20
N THR A 42 -12.73 23.94 6.36
CA THR A 42 -11.32 23.68 6.74
C THR A 42 -11.07 22.21 7.09
N MET A 43 -12.12 21.46 7.44
CA MET A 43 -12.07 20.02 7.73
C MET A 43 -12.54 19.16 6.54
N ALA A 44 -13.40 19.70 5.68
CA ALA A 44 -14.13 18.96 4.63
C ALA A 44 -13.26 18.31 3.54
N ASP A 45 -13.76 17.19 3.02
CA ASP A 45 -13.26 16.59 1.79
C ASP A 45 -13.52 17.48 0.59
N LYS A 46 -12.56 17.54 -0.33
CA LYS A 46 -12.61 18.41 -1.52
C LYS A 46 -12.70 17.58 -2.78
N ASP A 47 -13.62 17.98 -3.67
CA ASP A 47 -13.73 17.39 -4.99
C ASP A 47 -12.48 17.70 -5.82
N LEU A 48 -12.11 16.79 -6.71
CA LEU A 48 -10.93 16.92 -7.58
C LEU A 48 -11.24 17.64 -8.90
N SER A 49 -12.47 18.13 -9.11
CA SER A 49 -12.87 18.70 -10.39
C SER A 49 -12.06 19.97 -10.69
N LYS A 50 -11.73 20.13 -11.97
CA LYS A 50 -10.92 21.27 -12.47
C LYS A 50 -9.56 21.41 -11.76
N GLN A 51 -8.97 20.30 -11.33
CA GLN A 51 -7.68 20.27 -10.62
C GLN A 51 -7.69 21.07 -9.32
N ASN A 52 -8.79 20.99 -8.56
CA ASN A 52 -8.90 21.68 -7.28
C ASN A 52 -7.76 21.27 -6.31
N PRO A 53 -6.86 22.18 -5.90
CA PRO A 53 -5.75 21.86 -5.02
C PRO A 53 -6.14 21.94 -3.53
N GLU A 54 -7.31 22.49 -3.20
CA GLU A 54 -7.80 22.67 -1.84
C GLU A 54 -7.96 21.31 -1.13
N ARG A 55 -7.58 21.21 0.14
CA ARG A 55 -7.82 20.03 1.00
C ARG A 55 -8.19 20.46 2.40
N GLY A 56 -9.11 19.75 3.03
CA GLY A 56 -9.40 19.90 4.45
C GLY A 56 -8.50 19.01 5.32
N TRP A 57 -8.25 19.40 6.56
CA TRP A 57 -7.41 18.60 7.46
C TRP A 57 -8.07 17.25 7.81
N GLY A 58 -9.41 17.20 7.89
CA GLY A 58 -10.16 15.96 8.10
C GLY A 58 -10.02 14.96 6.95
N GLN A 59 -9.87 15.46 5.72
CA GLN A 59 -9.57 14.64 4.53
C GLN A 59 -8.19 13.97 4.60
N ARG A 60 -7.24 14.61 5.30
CA ARG A 60 -5.84 14.16 5.42
C ARG A 60 -5.56 13.33 6.67
N LEU A 61 -6.38 13.46 7.71
CA LEU A 61 -6.21 12.70 8.96
C LEU A 61 -6.03 11.18 8.75
N PRO A 62 -6.77 10.49 7.86
CA PRO A 62 -6.63 9.05 7.68
C PRO A 62 -5.21 8.62 7.29
N SER A 63 -4.42 9.48 6.65
CA SER A 63 -3.08 9.14 6.19
C SER A 63 -2.01 9.13 7.29
N HIS A 64 -2.41 9.43 8.53
CA HIS A 64 -1.55 9.45 9.72
C HIS A 64 -1.99 8.40 10.75
N LEU A 65 -2.91 7.51 10.35
CA LEU A 65 -3.49 6.48 11.21
C LEU A 65 -3.36 5.12 10.52
N ASP A 66 -3.09 4.06 11.28
CA ASP A 66 -3.05 2.70 10.75
C ASP A 66 -4.46 2.17 10.40
N SER A 67 -4.51 0.94 9.89
CA SER A 67 -5.75 0.30 9.44
C SER A 67 -6.73 -0.06 10.58
N CYS A 68 -6.31 0.04 11.85
CA CYS A 68 -7.18 -0.17 13.01
C CYS A 68 -8.12 1.02 13.25
N VAL A 69 -7.90 2.16 12.58
CA VAL A 69 -8.75 3.35 12.69
C VAL A 69 -9.56 3.58 11.42
N THR A 70 -10.86 3.79 11.56
CA THR A 70 -11.75 4.22 10.47
C THR A 70 -12.13 5.67 10.65
N VAL A 71 -11.91 6.49 9.63
CA VAL A 71 -12.31 7.90 9.62
C VAL A 71 -13.46 8.10 8.65
N VAL A 72 -14.56 8.70 9.12
CA VAL A 72 -15.71 9.08 8.31
C VAL A 72 -15.92 10.59 8.41
N ASN A 73 -15.66 11.31 7.32
CA ASN A 73 -15.71 12.76 7.29
C ASN A 73 -17.04 13.29 6.73
N TYR A 74 -17.86 13.88 7.60
CA TYR A 74 -19.12 14.54 7.25
C TYR A 74 -18.98 16.06 7.10
N ALA A 75 -17.80 16.62 7.32
CA ALA A 75 -17.58 18.04 7.16
C ALA A 75 -17.85 18.50 5.72
N GLN A 76 -18.42 19.69 5.56
CA GLN A 76 -18.82 20.19 4.25
C GLN A 76 -18.52 21.67 4.04
N ASN A 77 -18.25 21.99 2.77
CA ASN A 77 -17.95 23.35 2.34
C ASN A 77 -19.07 24.33 2.66
N GLY A 78 -18.65 25.47 3.24
CA GLY A 78 -19.55 26.59 3.53
C GLY A 78 -20.57 26.33 4.64
N ARG A 79 -20.44 25.24 5.42
CA ARG A 79 -21.34 24.97 6.54
C ARG A 79 -20.92 25.71 7.80
N SER A 80 -21.94 26.14 8.52
CA SER A 80 -21.95 26.62 9.90
C SER A 80 -22.75 25.62 10.72
N THR A 81 -22.73 25.70 12.06
CA THR A 81 -23.57 24.87 12.91
C THR A 81 -25.05 24.94 12.50
N LYS A 82 -25.56 26.17 12.27
CA LYS A 82 -26.94 26.42 11.81
C LYS A 82 -27.23 25.74 10.47
N SER A 83 -26.43 26.03 9.44
CA SER A 83 -26.69 25.50 8.10
C SER A 83 -26.43 24.00 7.97
N PHE A 84 -25.63 23.41 8.88
CA PHE A 84 -25.44 21.97 8.98
C PHE A 84 -26.71 21.26 9.47
N VAL A 85 -27.41 21.88 10.43
CA VAL A 85 -28.73 21.42 10.91
C VAL A 85 -29.80 21.66 9.86
N ASP A 86 -29.95 22.89 9.38
CA ASP A 86 -31.03 23.27 8.45
C ASP A 86 -31.04 22.44 7.14
N ARG A 87 -29.88 21.91 6.74
CA ARG A 87 -29.72 21.09 5.53
C ARG A 87 -29.78 19.58 5.79
N GLY A 88 -30.11 19.15 7.01
CA GLY A 88 -30.21 17.74 7.38
C GLY A 88 -28.88 16.99 7.34
N LEU A 89 -27.73 17.69 7.40
CA LEU A 89 -26.42 17.03 7.48
C LEU A 89 -26.21 16.43 8.87
N TRP A 90 -26.71 17.10 9.90
CA TRP A 90 -26.73 16.56 11.25
C TRP A 90 -27.50 15.24 11.34
N ASP A 91 -28.66 15.14 10.67
CA ASP A 91 -29.48 13.91 10.70
C ASP A 91 -28.73 12.68 10.19
N LYS A 92 -27.82 12.87 9.22
CA LYS A 92 -26.95 11.80 8.71
C LYS A 92 -25.90 11.36 9.73
N VAL A 93 -25.24 12.32 10.38
CA VAL A 93 -24.28 12.00 11.46
C VAL A 93 -25.00 11.28 12.59
N LYS A 94 -26.18 11.79 12.97
CA LYS A 94 -27.04 11.27 14.02
C LYS A 94 -27.49 9.82 13.76
N SER A 95 -27.84 9.48 12.52
CA SER A 95 -28.26 8.10 12.18
C SER A 95 -27.11 7.11 12.23
N ASP A 96 -25.90 7.56 11.94
CA ASP A 96 -24.75 6.69 11.76
C ASP A 96 -23.92 6.52 13.03
N LEU A 97 -24.01 7.46 13.98
CA LEU A 97 -23.24 7.49 15.22
C LEU A 97 -23.63 6.36 16.18
N LYS A 98 -22.63 5.62 16.67
CA LYS A 98 -22.83 4.46 17.56
C LYS A 98 -22.09 4.63 18.88
N ALA A 99 -22.53 3.85 19.87
CA ALA A 99 -21.85 3.74 21.16
C ALA A 99 -20.38 3.35 20.98
N GLY A 100 -19.48 4.00 21.73
CA GLY A 100 -18.04 3.75 21.69
C GLY A 100 -17.27 4.49 20.58
N GLU A 101 -17.95 5.02 19.56
CA GLU A 101 -17.30 5.81 18.49
C GLU A 101 -16.97 7.23 18.98
N TYR A 102 -15.98 7.87 18.34
CA TYR A 102 -15.64 9.28 18.62
C TYR A 102 -16.32 10.21 17.60
N LEU A 103 -16.76 11.37 18.08
CA LEU A 103 -17.32 12.43 17.24
C LEU A 103 -16.50 13.73 17.37
N PHE A 104 -15.74 14.07 16.33
CA PHE A 104 -14.98 15.32 16.27
C PHE A 104 -15.85 16.42 15.67
N ILE A 105 -15.97 17.55 16.37
CA ILE A 105 -16.87 18.64 16.00
C ILE A 105 -16.05 19.94 15.90
N GLN A 106 -15.97 20.53 14.71
CA GLN A 106 -15.24 21.79 14.47
C GLN A 106 -16.05 22.76 13.61
N PHE A 107 -16.45 23.90 14.17
CA PHE A 107 -17.18 24.95 13.46
C PHE A 107 -16.69 26.35 13.89
N GLY A 108 -17.27 27.41 13.32
CA GLY A 108 -16.95 28.80 13.66
C GLY A 108 -16.63 29.69 12.46
N HIS A 109 -16.07 29.16 11.36
CA HIS A 109 -15.67 29.98 10.20
C HIS A 109 -16.86 30.63 9.46
N ASN A 110 -17.97 29.91 9.35
CA ASN A 110 -19.15 30.37 8.65
C ASN A 110 -20.24 30.87 9.61
N ASP A 111 -20.20 30.43 10.86
CA ASP A 111 -21.08 30.91 11.92
C ASP A 111 -20.88 32.41 12.16
N SER A 112 -19.64 32.90 12.01
CA SER A 112 -19.26 34.31 12.18
C SER A 112 -19.74 35.27 11.09
N LYS A 113 -20.41 34.80 10.03
CA LYS A 113 -20.83 35.61 8.88
C LYS A 113 -22.17 36.31 9.12
N ALA A 114 -22.15 37.40 9.88
CA ALA A 114 -23.35 38.16 10.25
C ALA A 114 -24.19 38.71 9.06
N ASP A 115 -23.56 38.84 7.89
CA ASP A 115 -24.19 39.26 6.64
C ASP A 115 -24.90 38.12 5.89
N ASP A 116 -24.64 36.85 6.23
CA ASP A 116 -25.29 35.68 5.65
C ASP A 116 -26.24 35.02 6.66
N SER A 117 -27.51 35.45 6.66
CA SER A 117 -28.56 34.89 7.54
C SER A 117 -28.78 33.38 7.42
N THR A 118 -28.34 32.75 6.32
CA THR A 118 -28.45 31.29 6.14
C THR A 118 -27.37 30.53 6.90
N ARG A 119 -26.29 31.22 7.32
CA ARG A 119 -25.15 30.62 8.03
C ARG A 119 -24.92 31.20 9.41
N TYR A 120 -25.22 32.48 9.61
CA TYR A 120 -24.96 33.19 10.85
C TYR A 120 -25.57 32.49 12.07
N ALA A 121 -24.75 32.30 13.09
CA ALA A 121 -25.17 31.81 14.38
C ALA A 121 -24.34 32.54 15.45
N PRO A 122 -24.92 33.44 16.27
CA PRO A 122 -24.16 34.19 17.26
C PRO A 122 -23.42 33.24 18.22
N ALA A 123 -22.16 33.56 18.53
CA ALA A 123 -21.25 32.74 19.32
C ALA A 123 -21.88 32.34 20.67
N PHE A 124 -22.27 33.32 21.49
CA PHE A 124 -23.03 33.12 22.72
C PHE A 124 -24.53 33.12 22.41
N GLY A 125 -25.04 31.96 21.99
CA GLY A 125 -26.42 31.79 21.54
C GLY A 125 -26.53 30.58 20.62
N LEU A 126 -27.12 30.76 19.44
CA LEU A 126 -27.43 29.66 18.52
C LEU A 126 -26.22 28.77 18.19
N TYR A 127 -25.01 29.32 18.11
CA TYR A 127 -23.80 28.51 17.92
C TYR A 127 -23.60 27.51 19.06
N GLN A 128 -23.57 28.00 20.31
CA GLN A 128 -23.49 27.13 21.50
C GLN A 128 -24.68 26.18 21.57
N ASP A 129 -25.90 26.64 21.33
CA ASP A 129 -27.10 25.79 21.40
C ASP A 129 -27.01 24.60 20.43
N ASN A 130 -26.50 24.83 19.22
CA ASN A 130 -26.24 23.75 18.27
C ASN A 130 -25.11 22.81 18.75
N LEU A 131 -24.01 23.34 19.29
CA LEU A 131 -22.95 22.50 19.85
C LEU A 131 -23.45 21.64 21.02
N ARG A 132 -24.21 22.22 21.95
CA ARG A 132 -24.87 21.49 23.05
C ARG A 132 -25.77 20.39 22.51
N MET A 133 -26.54 20.67 21.47
CA MET A 133 -27.39 19.66 20.82
C MET A 133 -26.57 18.49 20.26
N PHE A 134 -25.47 18.76 19.54
CA PHE A 134 -24.61 17.72 18.98
C PHE A 134 -23.96 16.86 20.08
N VAL A 135 -23.37 17.51 21.09
CA VAL A 135 -22.71 16.85 22.22
C VAL A 135 -23.69 16.03 23.05
N SER A 136 -24.84 16.60 23.40
CA SER A 136 -25.89 15.91 24.18
C SER A 136 -26.36 14.65 23.48
N HIS A 137 -26.56 14.71 22.15
CA HIS A 137 -26.95 13.54 21.39
C HIS A 137 -25.86 12.48 21.37
N ALA A 138 -24.61 12.86 21.08
CA ALA A 138 -23.48 11.93 21.07
C ALA A 138 -23.36 11.17 22.41
N LEU A 139 -23.42 11.90 23.52
CA LEU A 139 -23.42 11.29 24.86
C LEU A 139 -24.63 10.38 25.09
N SER A 140 -25.83 10.79 24.64
CA SER A 140 -27.06 9.99 24.81
C SER A 140 -27.04 8.63 24.11
N VAL A 141 -26.24 8.49 23.04
CA VAL A 141 -26.05 7.22 22.31
C VAL A 141 -24.78 6.48 22.74
N GLY A 142 -24.07 6.98 23.75
CA GLY A 142 -22.83 6.40 24.25
C GLY A 142 -21.58 6.64 23.39
N ALA A 143 -21.64 7.61 22.47
CA ALA A 143 -20.48 8.07 21.71
C ALA A 143 -19.65 9.08 22.52
N ARG A 144 -18.43 9.35 22.07
CA ARG A 144 -17.43 10.18 22.75
C ARG A 144 -17.15 11.46 21.95
N PRO A 145 -17.86 12.56 22.21
CA PRO A 145 -17.62 13.80 21.49
C PRO A 145 -16.30 14.47 21.91
N VAL A 146 -15.63 15.10 20.95
CA VAL A 146 -14.45 15.95 21.15
C VAL A 146 -14.71 17.27 20.42
N LEU A 147 -14.68 18.38 21.16
CA LEU A 147 -14.90 19.71 20.61
C LEU A 147 -13.58 20.36 20.19
N PHE A 148 -13.61 21.01 19.02
CA PHE A 148 -12.46 21.76 18.49
C PHE A 148 -12.83 23.23 18.33
N THR A 149 -11.89 24.13 18.59
CA THR A 149 -11.97 25.50 18.07
C THR A 149 -11.77 25.50 16.55
N PRO A 150 -12.23 26.53 15.81
CA PRO A 150 -11.88 26.66 14.40
C PRO A 150 -10.37 26.85 14.23
N VAL A 151 -9.75 26.18 13.24
CA VAL A 151 -8.36 26.48 12.86
C VAL A 151 -8.21 27.97 12.50
N SER A 152 -7.06 28.58 12.81
CA SER A 152 -6.82 29.99 12.56
C SER A 152 -6.75 30.32 11.07
N ARG A 153 -7.22 31.52 10.71
CA ARG A 153 -6.94 32.10 9.39
C ARG A 153 -5.51 32.62 9.34
N ARG A 154 -4.91 32.62 8.15
CA ARG A 154 -3.64 33.30 7.85
C ARG A 154 -3.87 34.81 7.69
N TRP A 155 -4.09 35.52 8.80
CA TRP A 155 -4.44 36.95 8.80
C TRP A 155 -3.30 37.81 9.32
N PHE A 156 -2.31 38.11 8.49
CA PHE A 156 -1.23 39.02 8.84
C PHE A 156 -1.57 40.47 8.45
N ASP A 157 -1.13 41.43 9.25
CA ASP A 157 -1.16 42.85 8.88
C ASP A 157 0.07 43.27 8.06
N SER A 158 0.10 44.54 7.65
CA SER A 158 1.19 45.11 6.85
C SER A 158 2.55 45.11 7.54
N GLU A 159 2.58 44.95 8.87
CA GLU A 159 3.80 44.86 9.66
C GLU A 159 4.25 43.41 9.86
N GLY A 160 3.51 42.44 9.33
CA GLY A 160 3.80 41.01 9.46
C GLY A 160 3.33 40.41 10.79
N ASN A 161 2.48 41.11 11.55
CA ASN A 161 1.92 40.59 12.79
C ASN A 161 0.62 39.80 12.52
N LEU A 162 0.49 38.62 13.12
CA LEU A 162 -0.73 37.81 13.00
C LEU A 162 -1.87 38.44 13.81
N LYS A 163 -3.00 38.73 13.16
CA LYS A 163 -4.27 39.11 13.78
C LYS A 163 -4.97 37.87 14.34
N ARG A 164 -5.01 37.77 15.67
CA ARG A 164 -5.47 36.59 16.41
C ARG A 164 -6.98 36.54 16.65
N ASP A 165 -7.68 37.62 16.36
CA ASP A 165 -9.12 37.79 16.57
C ASP A 165 -9.96 37.44 15.34
N CYS A 166 -9.41 36.70 14.36
CA CYS A 166 -10.10 36.32 13.11
C CYS A 166 -11.42 35.55 13.30
N HIS A 167 -11.65 34.98 14.49
CA HIS A 167 -12.87 34.29 14.86
C HIS A 167 -13.55 34.88 16.09
N GLY A 168 -13.19 36.08 16.56
CA GLY A 168 -13.82 36.73 17.73
C GLY A 168 -14.08 35.77 18.91
N ASP A 169 -15.34 35.71 19.34
CA ASP A 169 -15.77 34.93 20.52
C ASP A 169 -15.98 33.43 20.26
N TYR A 170 -15.89 32.95 19.01
CA TYR A 170 -16.24 31.55 18.68
C TYR A 170 -15.35 30.48 19.34
N PRO A 171 -14.01 30.66 19.44
CA PRO A 171 -13.16 29.74 20.20
C PRO A 171 -13.55 29.64 21.67
N GLU A 172 -13.87 30.76 22.31
CA GLU A 172 -14.31 30.80 23.71
C GLU A 172 -15.69 30.18 23.89
N ALA A 173 -16.63 30.47 22.99
CA ALA A 173 -17.95 29.86 23.02
C ALA A 173 -17.90 28.33 22.90
N ALA A 174 -16.99 27.78 22.07
CA ALA A 174 -16.78 26.34 21.95
C ALA A 174 -16.13 25.74 23.22
N ARG A 175 -15.14 26.44 23.80
CA ARG A 175 -14.48 26.04 25.06
C ARG A 175 -15.48 25.92 26.19
N GLN A 176 -16.34 26.92 26.38
CA GLN A 176 -17.37 26.90 27.42
C GLN A 176 -18.33 25.71 27.29
N VAL A 177 -18.69 25.30 26.07
CA VAL A 177 -19.54 24.10 25.88
C VAL A 177 -18.78 22.83 26.22
N ALA A 178 -17.48 22.74 25.89
CA ALA A 178 -16.67 21.58 26.28
C ALA A 178 -16.54 21.46 27.80
N GLU A 179 -16.31 22.58 28.49
CA GLU A 179 -16.26 22.67 29.96
C GLU A 179 -17.61 22.35 30.61
N GLU A 180 -18.72 22.86 30.04
CA GLU A 180 -20.09 22.59 30.50
C GLU A 180 -20.40 21.09 30.54
N PHE A 181 -19.95 20.34 29.53
CA PHE A 181 -20.17 18.89 29.44
C PHE A 181 -19.02 18.05 30.01
N GLY A 182 -17.89 18.65 30.38
CA GLY A 182 -16.70 17.93 30.84
C GLY A 182 -16.11 16.98 29.79
N ILE A 183 -16.15 17.36 28.50
CA ILE A 183 -15.67 16.54 27.39
C ILE A 183 -14.29 17.00 26.89
N PRO A 184 -13.52 16.14 26.19
CA PRO A 184 -12.24 16.53 25.64
C PRO A 184 -12.36 17.72 24.66
N PHE A 185 -11.35 18.59 24.68
CA PHE A 185 -11.30 19.82 23.91
C PHE A 185 -9.93 19.99 23.25
N VAL A 186 -9.93 20.37 21.97
CA VAL A 186 -8.71 20.66 21.21
C VAL A 186 -8.73 22.11 20.76
N ASP A 187 -7.80 22.92 21.26
CA ASP A 187 -7.67 24.33 20.86
C ASP A 187 -6.88 24.48 19.56
N ALA A 188 -7.47 24.01 18.47
CA ALA A 188 -6.90 24.08 17.13
C ALA A 188 -6.55 25.52 16.68
N ASN A 189 -7.30 26.52 17.15
CA ASN A 189 -7.06 27.92 16.89
C ASN A 189 -5.69 28.36 17.45
N SER A 190 -5.47 28.15 18.75
CA SER A 190 -4.21 28.53 19.40
C SER A 190 -3.02 27.79 18.79
N ILE A 191 -3.13 26.48 18.58
CA ILE A 191 -2.09 25.64 17.97
C ILE A 191 -1.67 26.18 16.58
N THR A 192 -2.65 26.50 15.73
CA THR A 192 -2.38 26.98 14.38
C THR A 192 -1.90 28.44 14.36
N GLN A 193 -2.34 29.29 15.30
CA GLN A 193 -1.79 30.64 15.47
C GLN A 193 -0.30 30.61 15.85
N GLU A 194 0.07 29.77 16.81
CA GLU A 194 1.46 29.63 17.24
C GLU A 194 2.37 29.20 16.08
N TRP A 195 1.92 28.22 15.29
CA TRP A 195 2.64 27.84 14.09
C TRP A 195 2.77 28.98 13.08
N LEU A 196 1.67 29.67 12.75
CA LEU A 196 1.68 30.80 11.81
C LEU A 196 2.65 31.90 12.28
N MET A 197 2.64 32.26 13.57
CA MET A 197 3.58 33.22 14.13
C MET A 197 5.03 32.75 14.02
N SER A 198 5.29 31.45 14.19
CA SER A 198 6.65 30.90 14.11
C SER A 198 7.25 30.94 12.70
N VAL A 199 6.44 30.74 11.66
CA VAL A 199 6.91 30.71 10.27
C VAL A 199 6.77 32.07 9.56
N GLY A 200 5.86 32.92 10.04
CA GLY A 200 5.59 34.25 9.48
C GLY A 200 4.74 34.24 8.20
N ASP A 201 4.47 35.45 7.70
CA ASP A 201 3.58 35.69 6.56
C ASP A 201 4.09 34.99 5.29
N GLU A 202 5.31 35.26 4.85
CA GLU A 202 5.80 34.79 3.56
C GLU A 202 5.90 33.25 3.49
N ALA A 203 6.53 32.61 4.48
CA ALA A 203 6.75 31.18 4.47
C ALA A 203 5.46 30.37 4.64
N SER A 204 4.41 30.94 5.24
CA SER A 204 3.12 30.26 5.37
C SER A 204 2.30 30.21 4.07
N ARG A 205 2.57 31.07 3.06
CA ARG A 205 1.76 31.17 1.83
C ARG A 205 1.62 29.85 1.08
N SER A 206 2.70 29.07 1.02
CA SER A 206 2.76 27.81 0.28
C SER A 206 1.85 26.71 0.84
N TYR A 207 1.31 26.89 2.04
CA TYR A 207 0.36 25.96 2.66
C TYR A 207 -1.11 26.34 2.37
N TYR A 208 -1.35 27.54 1.87
CA TYR A 208 -2.69 28.06 1.61
C TYR A 208 -3.00 28.13 0.11
N MET A 209 -4.24 28.47 -0.20
CA MET A 209 -4.78 28.58 -1.55
C MET A 209 -4.36 29.90 -2.22
N TRP A 210 -3.04 30.03 -2.42
CA TRP A 210 -2.40 31.13 -3.14
C TRP A 210 -1.96 30.64 -4.52
N ILE A 211 -2.81 30.89 -5.52
CA ILE A 211 -2.69 30.37 -6.88
C ILE A 211 -2.44 31.55 -7.82
N PRO A 212 -1.33 31.56 -8.58
CA PRO A 212 -1.11 32.58 -9.60
C PRO A 212 -2.12 32.48 -10.75
N GLU A 213 -2.36 33.60 -11.42
CA GLU A 213 -3.18 33.66 -12.64
C GLU A 213 -2.66 32.68 -13.71
N GLY A 214 -3.58 32.01 -14.40
CA GLY A 214 -3.28 31.07 -15.49
C GLY A 214 -2.76 29.70 -15.05
N VAL A 215 -2.51 29.46 -13.76
CA VAL A 215 -1.92 28.19 -13.28
C VAL A 215 -2.96 27.09 -13.10
N ASN A 216 -4.14 27.41 -12.58
CA ASN A 216 -5.13 26.41 -12.20
C ASN A 216 -6.46 26.60 -12.97
N PRO A 217 -7.00 25.57 -13.64
CA PRO A 217 -8.26 25.67 -14.39
C PRO A 217 -9.49 26.05 -13.57
N ARG A 218 -9.50 25.76 -12.25
CA ARG A 218 -10.57 26.16 -11.34
C ARG A 218 -10.51 27.66 -11.00
N HIS A 219 -9.31 28.21 -11.00
CA HIS A 219 -9.02 29.61 -10.65
C HIS A 219 -8.18 30.25 -11.76
N PRO A 220 -8.77 30.44 -12.96
CA PRO A 220 -8.02 30.96 -14.11
C PRO A 220 -7.45 32.35 -13.86
N ASP A 221 -8.15 33.18 -13.08
CA ASP A 221 -7.74 34.54 -12.71
C ASP A 221 -6.80 34.56 -11.48
N GLY A 222 -6.36 33.39 -11.02
CA GLY A 222 -5.65 33.22 -9.76
C GLY A 222 -6.58 33.24 -8.54
N LEU A 223 -6.00 33.01 -7.36
CA LEU A 223 -6.70 33.02 -6.08
C LEU A 223 -5.73 33.42 -4.97
N VAL A 224 -6.18 34.29 -4.07
CA VAL A 224 -5.51 34.53 -2.78
C VAL A 224 -6.52 34.26 -1.68
N ASP A 225 -6.40 33.08 -1.07
CA ASP A 225 -7.28 32.64 0.01
C ASP A 225 -6.43 32.23 1.22
N ASN A 226 -6.70 32.89 2.35
CA ASN A 226 -5.99 32.76 3.63
C ASN A 226 -6.73 31.88 4.65
N THR A 227 -7.81 31.22 4.25
CA THR A 227 -8.61 30.34 5.10
C THR A 227 -8.44 28.89 4.68
N HIS A 228 -8.46 28.61 3.38
CA HIS A 228 -8.40 27.24 2.89
C HIS A 228 -6.97 26.82 2.57
N THR A 229 -6.65 25.58 2.92
CA THR A 229 -5.34 24.97 2.70
C THR A 229 -5.30 24.18 1.40
N ASN A 230 -4.12 24.10 0.79
CA ASN A 230 -3.85 23.10 -0.24
C ASN A 230 -3.46 21.75 0.40
N ALA A 231 -3.05 20.77 -0.42
CA ALA A 231 -2.63 19.45 0.08
C ALA A 231 -1.51 19.50 1.14
N ALA A 232 -0.50 20.36 0.97
CA ALA A 232 0.60 20.52 1.93
C ALA A 232 0.12 21.18 3.23
N GLY A 233 -0.74 22.21 3.12
CA GLY A 233 -1.32 22.85 4.29
C GLY A 233 -2.22 21.93 5.10
N ALA A 234 -3.07 21.15 4.45
CA ALA A 234 -3.94 20.22 5.15
C ALA A 234 -3.14 19.14 5.91
N ARG A 235 -2.06 18.63 5.31
CA ARG A 235 -1.11 17.74 6.00
C ARG A 235 -0.47 18.44 7.19
N LYS A 236 0.01 19.67 7.01
CA LYS A 236 0.62 20.45 8.09
C LYS A 236 -0.34 20.68 9.25
N LEU A 237 -1.61 20.94 8.98
CA LEU A 237 -2.64 21.06 10.02
C LEU A 237 -2.82 19.75 10.78
N VAL A 238 -2.86 18.60 10.11
CA VAL A 238 -2.91 17.30 10.81
C VAL A 238 -1.69 17.11 11.71
N GLU A 239 -0.48 17.36 11.20
CA GLU A 239 0.77 17.24 11.98
C GLU A 239 0.77 18.12 13.25
N LEU A 240 0.21 19.33 13.16
CA LEU A 240 0.10 20.26 14.29
C LEU A 240 -0.95 19.81 15.30
N LEU A 241 -2.09 19.29 14.83
CA LEU A 241 -3.22 18.90 15.68
C LEU A 241 -3.05 17.52 16.30
N LEU A 242 -2.28 16.62 15.70
CA LEU A 242 -2.19 15.22 16.09
C LEU A 242 -1.79 15.02 17.57
N PRO A 243 -0.82 15.76 18.14
CA PRO A 243 -0.49 15.63 19.57
C PRO A 243 -1.68 15.97 20.49
N ALA A 244 -2.43 17.04 20.19
CA ALA A 244 -3.60 17.40 20.97
C ALA A 244 -4.78 16.43 20.74
N ILE A 245 -4.90 15.87 19.53
CA ILE A 245 -5.88 14.83 19.21
C ILE A 245 -5.59 13.55 20.01
N THR A 246 -4.34 13.10 20.10
CA THR A 246 -3.97 11.89 20.85
C THR A 246 -4.02 12.12 22.37
N GLU A 247 -3.84 13.34 22.85
CA GLU A 247 -4.13 13.68 24.25
C GLU A 247 -5.65 13.60 24.55
N ALA A 248 -6.48 14.16 23.66
CA ALA A 248 -7.93 14.11 23.78
C ALA A 248 -8.51 12.69 23.57
N VAL A 249 -7.82 11.88 22.76
CA VAL A 249 -8.19 10.50 22.43
C VAL A 249 -6.96 9.58 22.58
N PRO A 250 -6.61 9.17 23.81
CA PRO A 250 -5.42 8.35 24.07
C PRO A 250 -5.38 7.04 23.29
N ALA A 251 -6.56 6.48 22.96
CA ALA A 251 -6.67 5.27 22.16
C ALA A 251 -6.06 5.40 20.75
N LEU A 252 -5.91 6.62 20.21
CA LEU A 252 -5.28 6.83 18.90
C LEU A 252 -3.75 6.81 18.95
N ALA A 253 -3.12 6.96 20.13
CA ALA A 253 -1.68 7.16 20.23
C ALA A 253 -0.88 5.99 19.63
N ASP A 254 -1.33 4.75 19.87
CA ASP A 254 -0.69 3.53 19.38
C ASP A 254 -0.96 3.26 17.89
N HIS A 255 -1.86 4.04 17.27
CA HIS A 255 -2.26 3.90 15.88
C HIS A 255 -1.76 5.05 14.99
N VAL A 256 -0.97 5.97 15.53
CA VAL A 256 -0.34 7.03 14.72
C VAL A 256 0.80 6.45 13.91
N VAL A 257 0.69 6.59 12.58
CA VAL A 257 1.73 6.18 11.63
C VAL A 257 2.34 7.39 10.95
N LYS A 258 3.60 7.25 10.56
CA LYS A 258 4.33 8.28 9.81
C LYS A 258 4.88 7.69 8.53
N TYR A 259 4.42 8.26 7.42
CA TYR A 259 4.97 8.03 6.08
C TYR A 259 5.61 9.32 5.58
N ASP A 260 6.67 9.19 4.78
CA ASP A 260 7.27 10.36 4.13
C ASP A 260 6.32 10.90 3.07
N PHE A 261 5.72 10.02 2.27
CA PHE A 261 4.74 10.36 1.25
C PHE A 261 3.55 9.41 1.25
N VAL A 262 2.39 9.93 0.86
CA VAL A 262 1.15 9.16 0.67
C VAL A 262 0.62 9.37 -0.74
N VAL A 263 0.27 8.29 -1.44
CA VAL A 263 -0.33 8.33 -2.77
C VAL A 263 -1.81 7.96 -2.66
N ALA A 264 -2.71 8.83 -3.12
CA ALA A 264 -4.14 8.54 -3.10
C ALA A 264 -4.91 9.22 -4.23
N LYS A 265 -5.69 8.42 -4.96
CA LYS A 265 -6.54 8.91 -6.06
C LYS A 265 -7.72 9.78 -5.63
N ASP A 266 -8.14 9.65 -4.37
CA ASP A 266 -9.25 10.42 -3.79
C ASP A 266 -8.82 11.82 -3.30
N GLY A 267 -7.53 12.16 -3.40
CA GLY A 267 -6.96 13.42 -2.94
C GLY A 267 -6.63 13.49 -1.45
N SER A 268 -6.81 12.42 -0.68
CA SER A 268 -6.36 12.34 0.72
C SER A 268 -4.83 12.18 0.87
N GLY A 269 -4.12 11.91 -0.22
CA GLY A 269 -2.67 11.75 -0.31
C GLY A 269 -1.93 13.01 -0.77
N ASP A 270 -0.60 12.93 -0.72
CA ASP A 270 0.33 13.95 -1.19
C ASP A 270 0.44 13.94 -2.72
N PHE A 271 0.31 12.76 -3.34
CA PHE A 271 0.40 12.55 -4.78
C PHE A 271 -0.79 11.76 -5.33
N PHE A 272 -1.06 11.89 -6.64
CA PHE A 272 -2.10 11.12 -7.31
C PHE A 272 -1.56 9.86 -7.98
N THR A 273 -0.29 9.86 -8.35
CA THR A 273 0.39 8.74 -9.01
C THR A 273 1.58 8.25 -8.16
N VAL A 274 1.97 7.00 -8.38
CA VAL A 274 3.11 6.41 -7.69
C VAL A 274 4.41 7.01 -8.25
N GLN A 275 4.48 7.28 -9.55
CA GLN A 275 5.66 7.89 -10.17
C GLN A 275 5.97 9.27 -9.57
N GLU A 276 4.97 10.13 -9.35
CA GLU A 276 5.17 11.46 -8.73
C GLU A 276 5.84 11.35 -7.35
N ALA A 277 5.42 10.37 -6.54
CA ALA A 277 5.98 10.14 -5.22
C ALA A 277 7.43 9.61 -5.28
N VAL A 278 7.71 8.70 -6.23
CA VAL A 278 9.08 8.21 -6.47
C VAL A 278 9.99 9.34 -6.95
N ASP A 279 9.51 10.20 -7.85
CA ASP A 279 10.27 11.34 -8.37
C ASP A 279 10.62 12.34 -7.26
N ALA A 280 9.70 12.54 -6.31
CA ALA A 280 9.87 13.41 -5.15
C ALA A 280 10.84 12.86 -4.08
N ALA A 281 11.08 11.54 -4.04
CA ALA A 281 12.01 10.94 -3.09
C ALA A 281 13.46 11.46 -3.30
N PRO A 282 14.25 11.71 -2.24
CA PRO A 282 15.61 12.21 -2.39
C PRO A 282 16.53 11.26 -3.16
N ASP A 283 17.31 11.81 -4.07
CA ASP A 283 18.36 11.07 -4.77
C ASP A 283 19.51 10.70 -3.82
N TYR A 284 19.99 9.46 -3.93
CA TYR A 284 21.10 8.90 -3.15
C TYR A 284 20.94 9.15 -1.65
N CYS A 285 19.73 8.91 -1.11
CA CYS A 285 19.41 9.19 0.28
C CYS A 285 20.44 8.54 1.24
N LYS A 286 21.30 9.38 1.82
CA LYS A 286 22.32 8.95 2.79
C LYS A 286 21.73 8.71 4.18
N GLN A 287 20.49 9.13 4.40
CA GLN A 287 19.76 9.00 5.66
C GLN A 287 18.99 7.66 5.73
N SER A 288 17.90 7.65 6.49
CA SER A 288 16.94 6.54 6.58
C SER A 288 16.23 6.28 5.26
N GLU A 289 15.50 5.16 5.23
CA GLU A 289 14.57 4.79 4.17
C GLU A 289 13.54 5.90 3.89
N THR A 290 13.12 6.04 2.63
CA THR A 290 11.96 6.85 2.23
C THR A 290 10.74 5.94 2.09
N VAL A 291 9.74 6.14 2.93
CA VAL A 291 8.52 5.31 2.98
C VAL A 291 7.37 5.99 2.25
N ILE A 292 6.85 5.31 1.23
CA ILE A 292 5.73 5.76 0.42
C ILE A 292 4.54 4.81 0.64
N TYR A 293 3.48 5.32 1.25
CA TYR A 293 2.24 4.58 1.44
C TYR A 293 1.27 4.82 0.29
N ILE A 294 0.69 3.76 -0.27
CA ILE A 294 -0.14 3.81 -1.47
C ILE A 294 -1.53 3.25 -1.14
N LYS A 295 -2.53 4.14 -1.11
CA LYS A 295 -3.91 3.77 -0.79
C LYS A 295 -4.52 2.82 -1.83
N GLU A 296 -5.63 2.18 -1.47
CA GLU A 296 -6.39 1.33 -2.39
C GLU A 296 -6.74 2.07 -3.70
N GLY A 297 -6.55 1.40 -4.83
CA GLY A 297 -6.81 1.94 -6.16
C GLY A 297 -6.07 1.20 -7.27
N ILE A 298 -6.61 1.28 -8.49
CA ILE A 298 -5.95 0.79 -9.70
C ILE A 298 -5.14 1.95 -10.32
N TYR A 299 -3.83 1.92 -10.16
CA TYR A 299 -2.85 2.86 -10.70
C TYR A 299 -2.38 2.40 -12.07
N ARG A 300 -3.06 2.88 -13.11
CA ARG A 300 -2.70 2.60 -14.51
C ARG A 300 -1.59 3.53 -14.97
N GLU A 301 -0.36 3.15 -14.68
CA GLU A 301 0.87 3.88 -15.01
C GLU A 301 2.05 2.91 -15.22
N LYS A 302 3.06 3.34 -15.97
CA LYS A 302 4.37 2.68 -15.94
C LYS A 302 5.19 3.30 -14.83
N LEU A 303 5.73 2.46 -13.95
CA LEU A 303 6.57 2.91 -12.84
C LEU A 303 8.03 2.64 -13.16
N THR A 304 8.89 3.66 -13.05
CA THR A 304 10.33 3.49 -13.04
C THR A 304 10.86 3.99 -11.71
N VAL A 305 11.54 3.10 -10.98
CA VAL A 305 12.31 3.47 -9.79
C VAL A 305 13.79 3.41 -10.17
N PRO A 306 14.37 4.57 -10.50
CA PRO A 306 15.72 4.63 -11.05
C PRO A 306 16.78 4.32 -9.98
N ALA A 307 17.97 3.91 -10.41
CA ALA A 307 19.04 3.43 -9.53
C ALA A 307 19.54 4.46 -8.50
N ASN A 308 19.29 5.75 -8.72
CA ASN A 308 19.58 6.84 -7.77
C ASN A 308 18.56 6.92 -6.61
N LYS A 309 17.38 6.31 -6.71
CA LYS A 309 16.35 6.30 -5.65
C LYS A 309 16.53 5.13 -4.67
N GLN A 310 17.72 5.02 -4.08
CA GLN A 310 18.07 3.94 -3.16
C GLN A 310 17.29 4.01 -1.84
N LYS A 311 17.10 2.86 -1.16
CA LYS A 311 16.40 2.77 0.13
C LYS A 311 14.97 3.30 0.08
N LEU A 312 14.23 2.88 -0.95
CA LEU A 312 12.84 3.25 -1.13
C LEU A 312 11.95 2.08 -0.70
N HIS A 313 10.92 2.39 0.08
CA HIS A 313 9.96 1.43 0.59
C HIS A 313 8.55 1.81 0.14
N LEU A 314 7.95 0.96 -0.71
CA LEU A 314 6.56 1.09 -1.13
C LEU A 314 5.66 0.18 -0.30
N ILE A 315 4.63 0.75 0.34
CA ILE A 315 3.66 -0.01 1.12
C ILE A 315 2.28 0.20 0.48
N GLY A 316 1.68 -0.85 -0.05
CA GLY A 316 0.27 -0.82 -0.45
C GLY A 316 -0.66 -1.01 0.76
N GLU A 317 -1.79 -0.28 0.77
CA GLU A 317 -2.84 -0.44 1.78
C GLU A 317 -3.44 -1.85 1.78
N ASN A 318 -3.56 -2.47 0.60
CA ASN A 318 -4.09 -3.81 0.45
C ASN A 318 -3.56 -4.46 -0.83
N ALA A 319 -2.88 -5.61 -0.73
CA ALA A 319 -2.29 -6.28 -1.89
C ALA A 319 -3.30 -6.53 -3.02
N PHE A 320 -4.56 -6.83 -2.72
CA PHE A 320 -5.58 -7.14 -3.73
C PHE A 320 -6.22 -5.89 -4.38
N ARG A 321 -6.05 -4.71 -3.79
CA ARG A 321 -6.76 -3.49 -4.21
C ARG A 321 -5.85 -2.32 -4.52
N THR A 322 -4.61 -2.34 -4.05
CA THR A 322 -3.54 -1.42 -4.47
C THR A 322 -2.78 -2.07 -5.63
N VAL A 323 -3.11 -1.67 -6.85
CA VAL A 323 -2.65 -2.34 -8.08
C VAL A 323 -1.95 -1.34 -8.99
N ILE A 324 -0.70 -1.61 -9.37
CA ILE A 324 0.00 -0.89 -10.44
C ILE A 324 -0.09 -1.74 -11.70
N THR A 325 -0.69 -1.19 -12.77
CA THR A 325 -1.05 -1.97 -13.96
C THR A 325 -0.73 -1.26 -15.28
N TRP A 326 -0.29 -2.04 -16.26
CA TRP A 326 -0.08 -1.62 -17.65
C TRP A 326 -0.33 -2.79 -18.62
N ASP A 327 -0.14 -2.59 -19.93
CA ASP A 327 -0.47 -3.58 -20.96
C ASP A 327 0.51 -3.60 -22.16
N ASP A 328 1.76 -3.27 -21.93
CA ASP A 328 2.79 -3.37 -22.98
C ASP A 328 3.19 -4.84 -23.20
N TYR A 329 3.50 -5.18 -24.45
CA TYR A 329 3.92 -6.51 -24.88
C TYR A 329 4.94 -6.45 -26.00
N ALA A 330 5.74 -7.49 -26.15
CA ALA A 330 6.96 -7.46 -26.95
C ALA A 330 6.71 -7.18 -28.44
N LEU A 331 5.59 -7.67 -28.98
CA LEU A 331 5.20 -7.47 -30.38
C LEU A 331 4.45 -6.17 -30.64
N LYS A 332 4.14 -5.37 -29.60
CA LYS A 332 3.49 -4.07 -29.73
C LYS A 332 4.43 -3.15 -30.52
N PRO A 333 3.98 -2.51 -31.61
CA PRO A 333 4.77 -1.51 -32.31
C PRO A 333 5.07 -0.34 -31.36
N GLY A 334 6.36 -0.05 -31.15
CA GLY A 334 6.81 1.13 -30.43
C GLY A 334 6.65 2.41 -31.26
N SER A 335 7.14 3.53 -30.72
CA SER A 335 7.07 4.85 -31.37
C SER A 335 7.79 4.92 -32.72
N THR A 336 8.75 4.02 -32.98
CA THR A 336 9.49 3.89 -34.24
C THR A 336 8.85 2.91 -35.23
N GLY A 337 7.73 2.27 -34.86
CA GLY A 337 7.07 1.23 -35.66
C GLY A 337 7.68 -0.17 -35.53
N TYR A 338 8.84 -0.31 -34.90
CA TYR A 338 9.43 -1.62 -34.60
C TYR A 338 8.82 -2.25 -33.35
N PRO A 339 8.79 -3.60 -33.22
CA PRO A 339 8.39 -4.26 -32.00
C PRO A 339 9.18 -3.76 -30.78
N MET A 340 8.47 -3.55 -29.68
CA MET A 340 9.04 -3.05 -28.43
C MET A 340 10.13 -3.98 -27.86
N GLY A 341 9.95 -5.29 -27.99
CA GLY A 341 10.81 -6.31 -27.37
C GLY A 341 10.55 -6.45 -25.86
N THR A 342 10.85 -7.63 -25.30
CA THR A 342 10.53 -8.01 -23.91
C THR A 342 10.97 -6.98 -22.87
N SER A 343 12.22 -6.49 -22.96
CA SER A 343 12.82 -5.63 -21.95
C SER A 343 12.13 -4.28 -21.79
N ALA A 344 11.26 -3.86 -22.72
CA ALA A 344 10.52 -2.60 -22.59
C ALA A 344 9.06 -2.80 -22.13
N THR A 345 8.61 -4.05 -21.96
CA THR A 345 7.21 -4.39 -21.68
C THR A 345 6.79 -4.25 -20.22
N SER A 346 7.75 -4.12 -19.30
CA SER A 346 7.44 -4.13 -17.87
C SER A 346 6.49 -2.99 -17.48
N THR A 347 5.48 -3.32 -16.66
CA THR A 347 4.70 -2.31 -15.94
C THR A 347 5.59 -1.55 -14.96
N VAL A 348 6.47 -2.26 -14.26
CA VAL A 348 7.42 -1.67 -13.29
C VAL A 348 8.87 -1.99 -13.65
N PHE A 349 9.71 -0.95 -13.63
CA PHE A 349 11.16 -1.04 -13.78
C PHE A 349 11.82 -0.70 -12.43
N MET A 350 12.38 -1.71 -11.77
CA MET A 350 13.00 -1.58 -10.46
C MET A 350 14.52 -1.64 -10.53
N HIS A 351 15.17 -0.48 -10.58
CA HIS A 351 16.62 -0.35 -10.67
C HIS A 351 17.30 0.05 -9.36
N ALA A 352 16.52 0.44 -8.34
CA ALA A 352 17.06 0.91 -7.07
C ALA A 352 17.57 -0.23 -6.20
N ASN A 353 18.75 -0.01 -5.59
CA ASN A 353 19.27 -0.89 -4.55
C ASN A 353 18.58 -0.63 -3.20
N ASP A 354 18.59 -1.65 -2.33
CA ASP A 354 17.96 -1.59 -1.00
C ASP A 354 16.45 -1.23 -1.11
N PHE A 355 15.76 -1.76 -2.11
CA PHE A 355 14.34 -1.49 -2.32
C PHE A 355 13.48 -2.49 -1.55
N LEU A 356 12.36 -2.02 -0.98
CA LEU A 356 11.36 -2.85 -0.34
C LEU A 356 9.96 -2.52 -0.90
N ALA A 357 9.18 -3.55 -1.20
CA ALA A 357 7.75 -3.41 -1.45
C ALA A 357 6.94 -4.36 -0.58
N GLU A 358 5.85 -3.85 -0.02
CA GLU A 358 4.91 -4.60 0.80
C GLU A 358 3.47 -4.42 0.31
N ASN A 359 2.68 -5.50 0.36
CA ASN A 359 1.22 -5.47 0.21
C ASN A 359 0.71 -4.73 -1.05
N ILE A 360 1.36 -4.95 -2.20
CA ILE A 360 1.01 -4.30 -3.47
C ILE A 360 0.98 -5.31 -4.63
N THR A 361 0.09 -5.09 -5.61
CA THR A 361 0.07 -5.85 -6.87
C THR A 361 0.82 -5.12 -7.98
N PHE A 362 1.71 -5.84 -8.66
CA PHE A 362 2.28 -5.47 -9.95
C PHE A 362 1.66 -6.34 -11.05
N GLU A 363 1.03 -5.69 -12.05
CA GLU A 363 0.23 -6.39 -13.05
C GLU A 363 0.59 -5.95 -14.48
N ASN A 364 0.62 -6.90 -15.41
CA ASN A 364 0.56 -6.63 -16.84
C ASN A 364 -0.63 -7.36 -17.48
N THR A 365 -1.56 -6.58 -18.04
CA THR A 365 -2.83 -7.07 -18.59
C THR A 365 -2.80 -7.27 -20.11
N ALA A 366 -1.62 -7.34 -20.75
CA ALA A 366 -1.52 -7.46 -22.21
C ALA A 366 -2.17 -8.74 -22.78
N GLY A 367 -2.36 -9.77 -21.95
CA GLY A 367 -2.92 -11.06 -22.35
C GLY A 367 -1.86 -12.08 -22.75
N GLU A 368 -2.25 -13.12 -23.48
CA GLU A 368 -1.34 -14.16 -23.97
C GLU A 368 -1.55 -14.44 -25.46
N GLY A 369 -0.59 -15.13 -26.08
CA GLY A 369 -0.72 -15.64 -27.44
C GLY A 369 0.40 -15.18 -28.35
N LYS A 370 0.50 -15.82 -29.52
CA LYS A 370 1.60 -15.61 -30.48
C LYS A 370 1.68 -14.19 -31.04
N SER A 371 0.57 -13.44 -31.03
CA SER A 371 0.51 -12.04 -31.46
C SER A 371 0.88 -11.03 -30.38
N ILE A 372 0.98 -11.46 -29.12
CA ILE A 372 1.36 -10.63 -27.97
C ILE A 372 2.82 -10.92 -27.60
N GLY A 373 3.15 -12.20 -27.40
CA GLY A 373 4.46 -12.61 -26.91
C GLY A 373 4.64 -12.30 -25.42
N GLN A 374 5.83 -11.83 -25.06
CA GLN A 374 6.23 -11.54 -23.69
C GLN A 374 5.60 -10.25 -23.17
N ALA A 375 5.20 -10.24 -21.89
CA ALA A 375 4.60 -9.08 -21.24
C ALA A 375 4.88 -9.11 -19.73
N CYS A 376 5.91 -8.39 -19.30
CA CYS A 376 6.36 -8.42 -17.91
C CYS A 376 5.49 -7.56 -16.99
N ALA A 377 5.20 -8.05 -15.78
CA ALA A 377 4.68 -7.22 -14.70
C ALA A 377 5.80 -6.34 -14.11
N ILE A 378 6.98 -6.93 -13.90
CA ILE A 378 8.11 -6.21 -13.31
C ILE A 378 9.44 -6.71 -13.87
N THR A 379 10.38 -5.77 -14.04
CA THR A 379 11.81 -6.07 -14.15
C THR A 379 12.50 -5.62 -12.86
N VAL A 380 13.29 -6.50 -12.27
CA VAL A 380 14.10 -6.22 -11.08
C VAL A 380 15.58 -6.33 -11.42
N ASP A 381 16.26 -5.20 -11.30
CA ASP A 381 17.69 -5.01 -11.60
C ASP A 381 18.47 -4.53 -10.36
N GLY A 382 17.79 -3.89 -9.40
CA GLY A 382 18.41 -3.46 -8.14
C GLY A 382 18.94 -4.63 -7.30
N ASP A 383 20.05 -4.38 -6.60
CA ASP A 383 20.59 -5.27 -5.57
C ASP A 383 19.84 -5.09 -4.25
N ARG A 384 19.67 -6.18 -3.51
CA ARG A 384 18.99 -6.18 -2.21
C ARG A 384 17.56 -5.64 -2.32
N ALA A 385 16.84 -6.11 -3.33
CA ALA A 385 15.42 -5.81 -3.52
C ALA A 385 14.57 -6.87 -2.81
N ALA A 386 13.61 -6.45 -2.00
CA ALA A 386 12.72 -7.34 -1.25
C ALA A 386 11.24 -7.04 -1.57
N PHE A 387 10.44 -8.10 -1.62
CA PHE A 387 9.00 -8.04 -1.88
C PHE A 387 8.28 -8.95 -0.90
N ILE A 388 7.41 -8.39 -0.06
CA ILE A 388 6.72 -9.11 1.02
C ILE A 388 5.21 -8.98 0.84
N GLY A 389 4.47 -10.10 0.82
CA GLY A 389 3.01 -10.05 0.64
C GLY A 389 2.55 -9.44 -0.69
N CYS A 390 3.46 -9.36 -1.68
CA CYS A 390 3.18 -8.77 -2.98
C CYS A 390 2.50 -9.75 -3.93
N ARG A 391 1.87 -9.22 -4.98
CA ARG A 391 1.27 -10.03 -6.05
C ARG A 391 1.87 -9.66 -7.39
N PHE A 392 2.22 -10.65 -8.20
CA PHE A 392 2.78 -10.48 -9.53
C PHE A 392 1.89 -11.21 -10.54
N ILE A 393 1.24 -10.44 -11.42
CA ILE A 393 0.17 -10.94 -12.27
C ILE A 393 0.48 -10.58 -13.73
N ALA A 394 0.87 -11.57 -14.53
CA ALA A 394 0.92 -11.42 -15.99
C ALA A 394 0.77 -12.79 -16.67
N ASN A 395 1.23 -12.95 -17.90
CA ASN A 395 1.23 -14.24 -18.60
C ASN A 395 2.67 -14.70 -18.86
N GLN A 396 3.13 -14.60 -20.09
CA GLN A 396 4.48 -14.96 -20.47
C GLN A 396 5.47 -13.91 -19.93
N ASP A 397 6.54 -14.36 -19.27
CA ASP A 397 7.64 -13.53 -18.74
C ASP A 397 7.20 -12.56 -17.60
N THR A 398 6.40 -13.03 -16.64
CA THR A 398 5.78 -12.18 -15.59
C THR A 398 6.81 -11.40 -14.75
N ILE A 399 7.81 -12.06 -14.17
CA ILE A 399 8.88 -11.45 -13.37
C ILE A 399 10.19 -11.61 -14.12
N TYR A 400 10.79 -10.49 -14.51
CA TYR A 400 12.14 -10.47 -15.07
C TYR A 400 13.16 -10.15 -13.97
N ASN A 401 13.71 -11.19 -13.35
CA ASN A 401 14.81 -11.11 -12.40
C ASN A 401 16.14 -10.84 -13.15
N PHE A 402 16.32 -9.62 -13.65
CA PHE A 402 17.37 -9.28 -14.61
C PHE A 402 18.78 -9.23 -14.01
N GLY A 403 19.01 -8.45 -12.95
CA GLY A 403 20.35 -8.04 -12.53
C GLY A 403 21.32 -9.22 -12.31
N PRO A 404 22.35 -9.43 -13.18
CA PRO A 404 23.27 -10.55 -13.03
C PRO A 404 24.03 -10.49 -11.71
N GLY A 405 23.78 -11.47 -10.84
CA GLY A 405 24.33 -11.53 -9.48
C GLY A 405 23.74 -10.54 -8.48
N GLN A 406 22.72 -9.79 -8.87
CA GLN A 406 21.95 -8.96 -7.94
C GLN A 406 21.02 -9.85 -7.13
N ARG A 407 20.80 -9.45 -5.87
CA ARG A 407 20.11 -10.26 -4.87
C ARG A 407 18.68 -9.80 -4.68
N GLN A 408 17.75 -10.74 -4.78
CA GLN A 408 16.31 -10.45 -4.77
C GLN A 408 15.59 -11.42 -3.86
N TYR A 409 14.73 -10.91 -2.97
CA TYR A 409 14.01 -11.71 -1.99
C TYR A 409 12.50 -11.51 -2.16
N PHE A 410 11.76 -12.63 -2.21
CA PHE A 410 10.31 -12.65 -2.34
C PHE A 410 9.77 -13.51 -1.20
N ARG A 411 8.98 -12.93 -0.29
CA ARG A 411 8.36 -13.66 0.82
C ARG A 411 6.85 -13.50 0.79
N ASP A 412 6.12 -14.57 1.07
CA ASP A 412 4.65 -14.54 1.20
C ASP A 412 3.95 -13.98 -0.07
N CYS A 413 4.58 -14.12 -1.24
CA CYS A 413 4.10 -13.50 -2.48
C CYS A 413 3.17 -14.45 -3.27
N TRP A 414 2.22 -13.86 -4.02
CA TRP A 414 1.46 -14.55 -5.06
C TRP A 414 2.09 -14.26 -6.43
N ILE A 415 2.46 -15.29 -7.18
CA ILE A 415 3.05 -15.15 -8.51
C ILE A 415 2.26 -16.00 -9.49
N GLU A 416 1.72 -15.39 -10.55
CA GLU A 416 0.99 -16.14 -11.58
C GLU A 416 1.45 -15.80 -13.00
N GLY A 417 1.49 -16.81 -13.85
CA GLY A 417 1.90 -16.65 -15.24
C GLY A 417 1.72 -17.91 -16.07
N THR A 418 2.20 -17.87 -17.32
CA THR A 418 2.07 -18.99 -18.26
C THR A 418 3.42 -19.61 -18.59
N THR A 419 4.20 -18.98 -19.47
CA THR A 419 5.49 -19.49 -19.96
C THR A 419 6.62 -18.66 -19.38
N ASP A 420 7.63 -19.33 -18.83
CA ASP A 420 8.86 -18.71 -18.33
C ASP A 420 8.59 -17.55 -17.38
N PHE A 421 7.55 -17.66 -16.56
CA PHE A 421 7.00 -16.49 -15.88
C PHE A 421 7.86 -16.00 -14.71
N ILE A 422 8.89 -16.76 -14.31
CA ILE A 422 10.00 -16.32 -13.46
C ILE A 422 11.31 -16.57 -14.23
N PHE A 423 11.98 -15.52 -14.70
CA PHE A 423 13.14 -15.67 -15.61
C PHE A 423 14.19 -14.57 -15.44
N GLY A 424 15.40 -14.84 -15.93
CA GLY A 424 16.53 -13.90 -15.85
C GLY A 424 17.78 -14.44 -15.15
N PHE A 425 18.64 -13.54 -14.69
CA PHE A 425 20.04 -13.81 -14.33
C PHE A 425 20.33 -13.65 -12.83
N ALA A 426 19.41 -13.07 -12.06
CA ALA A 426 19.63 -12.71 -10.66
C ALA A 426 19.78 -13.93 -9.73
N THR A 427 20.35 -13.67 -8.55
CA THR A 427 20.22 -14.56 -7.40
C THR A 427 18.93 -14.20 -6.68
N ALA A 428 17.90 -15.04 -6.85
CA ALA A 428 16.57 -14.77 -6.30
C ALA A 428 16.11 -15.88 -5.36
N TYR A 429 15.63 -15.49 -4.19
CA TYR A 429 15.13 -16.39 -3.16
C TYR A 429 13.64 -16.14 -2.94
N PHE A 430 12.84 -17.19 -3.13
CA PHE A 430 11.39 -17.19 -2.98
C PHE A 430 11.05 -18.05 -1.77
N GLU A 431 10.46 -17.46 -0.75
CA GLU A 431 10.10 -18.13 0.50
C GLU A 431 8.61 -17.99 0.76
N ASP A 432 7.95 -19.10 1.14
CA ASP A 432 6.52 -19.13 1.48
C ASP A 432 5.60 -18.53 0.37
N CYS A 433 6.06 -18.53 -0.88
CA CYS A 433 5.30 -18.00 -2.02
C CYS A 433 4.27 -19.01 -2.55
N THR A 434 3.18 -18.50 -3.09
CA THR A 434 2.25 -19.28 -3.92
C THR A 434 2.49 -18.98 -5.40
N ILE A 435 2.71 -20.04 -6.18
CA ILE A 435 3.11 -19.98 -7.59
C ILE A 435 2.01 -20.64 -8.41
N MET A 436 1.28 -19.86 -9.20
CA MET A 436 0.09 -20.28 -9.95
C MET A 436 0.39 -20.38 -11.45
N SER A 437 0.40 -21.62 -11.96
CA SER A 437 0.56 -21.92 -13.39
C SER A 437 -0.77 -21.78 -14.12
N LYS A 438 -0.83 -20.90 -15.13
CA LYS A 438 -2.04 -20.67 -15.94
C LYS A 438 -2.05 -21.43 -17.27
N LYS A 439 -1.00 -22.19 -17.56
CA LYS A 439 -0.82 -22.93 -18.83
C LYS A 439 0.18 -24.06 -18.66
N ASP A 440 -0.02 -25.14 -19.42
CA ASP A 440 0.98 -26.21 -19.63
C ASP A 440 2.23 -25.64 -20.28
N SER A 441 3.24 -25.37 -19.46
CA SER A 441 4.47 -24.69 -19.86
C SER A 441 5.54 -24.81 -18.76
N TYR A 442 6.29 -23.74 -18.49
CA TYR A 442 7.46 -23.74 -17.61
C TYR A 442 7.32 -22.65 -16.56
N VAL A 443 7.54 -23.01 -15.29
CA VAL A 443 7.57 -22.06 -14.18
C VAL A 443 8.76 -21.13 -14.31
N THR A 444 9.98 -21.70 -14.41
CA THR A 444 11.21 -20.90 -14.49
C THR A 444 11.96 -21.00 -15.80
N ALA A 445 12.65 -19.91 -16.15
CA ALA A 445 13.65 -19.87 -17.21
C ALA A 445 14.93 -19.14 -16.75
N ALA A 446 15.70 -19.81 -15.89
CA ALA A 446 16.91 -19.23 -15.33
C ALA A 446 18.02 -19.07 -16.39
N ALA A 447 18.82 -18.01 -16.23
CA ALA A 447 19.96 -17.65 -17.05
C ALA A 447 21.21 -17.30 -16.21
N THR A 448 21.31 -17.91 -15.03
CA THR A 448 22.40 -17.72 -14.07
C THR A 448 23.78 -17.72 -14.76
N PRO A 449 24.60 -16.68 -14.55
CA PRO A 449 25.97 -16.65 -15.08
C PRO A 449 26.85 -17.74 -14.46
N GLU A 450 27.86 -18.21 -15.21
CA GLU A 450 28.78 -19.28 -14.76
C GLU A 450 29.49 -18.96 -13.44
N CYS A 451 29.84 -17.69 -13.24
CA CYS A 451 30.54 -17.22 -12.02
C CYS A 451 29.63 -17.08 -10.80
N MET A 452 28.31 -17.18 -10.94
CA MET A 452 27.38 -17.05 -9.82
C MET A 452 27.15 -18.39 -9.17
N GLU A 453 27.29 -18.45 -7.84
CA GLU A 453 27.08 -19.67 -7.07
C GLU A 453 25.60 -20.09 -7.08
N TYR A 454 24.71 -19.13 -6.86
CA TYR A 454 23.27 -19.32 -6.75
C TYR A 454 22.50 -18.65 -7.89
N GLY A 455 21.46 -19.33 -8.38
CA GLY A 455 20.43 -18.77 -9.27
C GLY A 455 19.14 -18.57 -8.48
N TYR A 456 18.13 -19.38 -8.78
CA TYR A 456 16.86 -19.34 -8.06
C TYR A 456 16.78 -20.39 -6.97
N VAL A 457 16.24 -20.00 -5.81
CA VAL A 457 15.94 -20.89 -4.70
C VAL A 457 14.49 -20.65 -4.29
N PHE A 458 13.71 -21.71 -4.30
CA PHE A 458 12.33 -21.73 -3.81
C PHE A 458 12.31 -22.56 -2.54
N LYS A 459 11.88 -21.97 -1.43
CA LYS A 459 11.76 -22.64 -0.14
C LYS A 459 10.32 -22.53 0.37
N ASN A 460 9.76 -23.65 0.84
CA ASN A 460 8.40 -23.71 1.42
C ASN A 460 7.31 -23.14 0.50
N CYS A 461 7.53 -23.10 -0.81
CA CYS A 461 6.57 -22.54 -1.76
C CYS A 461 5.49 -23.57 -2.11
N ARG A 462 4.31 -23.08 -2.50
CA ARG A 462 3.22 -23.92 -3.02
C ARG A 462 3.06 -23.68 -4.52
N LEU A 463 3.22 -24.75 -5.32
CA LEU A 463 2.98 -24.70 -6.76
C LEU A 463 1.58 -25.24 -7.04
N ILE A 464 0.73 -24.37 -7.56
CA ILE A 464 -0.68 -24.63 -7.90
C ILE A 464 -0.95 -24.28 -9.36
N HIS A 465 -2.14 -24.61 -9.84
CA HIS A 465 -2.50 -24.38 -11.24
C HIS A 465 -3.95 -23.95 -11.41
N ALA A 466 -4.21 -23.29 -12.53
CA ALA A 466 -5.55 -22.98 -13.00
C ALA A 466 -6.27 -24.24 -13.50
N GLU A 467 -7.58 -24.15 -13.68
CA GLU A 467 -8.38 -25.27 -14.19
C GLU A 467 -7.87 -25.76 -15.56
N GLY A 468 -7.78 -27.09 -15.72
CA GLY A 468 -7.43 -27.73 -17.00
C GLY A 468 -5.94 -27.75 -17.34
N ILE A 469 -5.06 -27.43 -16.39
CA ILE A 469 -3.59 -27.47 -16.53
C ILE A 469 -3.05 -28.73 -15.85
N ASP A 470 -2.28 -29.52 -16.56
CA ASP A 470 -1.73 -30.80 -16.06
C ASP A 470 -0.31 -31.15 -16.57
N GLU A 471 0.28 -30.34 -17.46
CA GLU A 471 1.57 -30.63 -18.11
C GLU A 471 2.60 -29.49 -17.92
N VAL A 472 2.94 -29.17 -16.67
CA VAL A 472 3.90 -28.10 -16.34
C VAL A 472 5.26 -28.64 -15.89
N TYR A 473 6.32 -27.98 -16.35
CA TYR A 473 7.69 -28.18 -15.89
C TYR A 473 8.08 -27.14 -14.83
N LEU A 474 8.86 -27.56 -13.85
CA LEU A 474 9.49 -26.68 -12.85
C LEU A 474 10.39 -25.62 -13.48
N GLY A 475 11.02 -25.94 -14.61
CA GLY A 475 11.80 -24.95 -15.35
C GLY A 475 12.61 -25.49 -16.51
N ARG A 476 13.33 -24.58 -17.17
CA ARG A 476 14.22 -24.86 -18.30
C ARG A 476 15.39 -23.86 -18.43
N PRO A 477 16.58 -24.28 -18.90
CA PRO A 477 17.75 -23.42 -18.96
C PRO A 477 17.68 -22.44 -20.14
N TRP A 478 17.39 -21.17 -19.85
CA TRP A 478 17.50 -20.12 -20.86
C TRP A 478 18.96 -19.94 -21.31
N ARG A 479 19.91 -20.04 -20.36
CA ARG A 479 21.37 -20.09 -20.59
C ARG A 479 22.00 -21.37 -20.00
N PRO A 480 23.20 -21.78 -20.47
CA PRO A 480 23.78 -23.10 -20.13
C PRO A 480 23.97 -23.35 -18.63
N TYR A 481 24.43 -22.35 -17.87
CA TYR A 481 24.73 -22.47 -16.44
C TYR A 481 23.56 -22.14 -15.52
N ALA A 482 22.33 -22.21 -16.04
CA ALA A 482 21.12 -21.93 -15.28
C ALA A 482 21.03 -22.77 -14.00
N LYS A 483 20.67 -22.13 -12.89
CA LYS A 483 20.51 -22.81 -11.59
C LYS A 483 19.12 -22.54 -11.01
N THR A 484 18.43 -23.59 -10.60
CA THR A 484 17.15 -23.47 -9.87
C THR A 484 16.99 -24.63 -8.89
N VAL A 485 16.59 -24.31 -7.66
CA VAL A 485 16.43 -25.28 -6.58
C VAL A 485 15.05 -25.12 -5.93
N PHE A 486 14.35 -26.23 -5.70
CA PHE A 486 13.11 -26.28 -4.91
C PHE A 486 13.34 -27.09 -3.62
N ILE A 487 13.07 -26.49 -2.46
CA ILE A 487 13.32 -27.05 -1.13
C ILE A 487 12.04 -26.99 -0.31
N ASP A 488 11.56 -28.15 0.16
CA ASP A 488 10.38 -28.29 1.01
C ASP A 488 9.10 -27.66 0.40
N CYS A 489 9.01 -27.65 -0.94
CA CYS A 489 7.87 -27.10 -1.65
C CYS A 489 6.74 -28.12 -1.81
N GLU A 490 5.48 -27.65 -1.80
CA GLU A 490 4.31 -28.46 -2.13
C GLU A 490 4.03 -28.36 -3.63
N LEU A 491 4.23 -29.45 -4.37
CA LEU A 491 4.08 -29.53 -5.82
C LEU A 491 2.70 -30.12 -6.19
N GLY A 492 1.85 -29.31 -6.83
CA GLY A 492 0.56 -29.76 -7.38
C GLY A 492 0.70 -30.85 -8.46
N ASP A 493 -0.40 -31.50 -8.79
CA ASP A 493 -0.46 -32.68 -9.67
C ASP A 493 -0.16 -32.35 -11.15
N HIS A 494 -0.33 -31.09 -11.53
CA HIS A 494 0.11 -30.54 -12.82
C HIS A 494 1.62 -30.58 -13.09
N ILE A 495 2.48 -30.81 -12.08
CA ILE A 495 3.92 -30.88 -12.29
C ILE A 495 4.30 -32.25 -12.86
N LEU A 496 4.86 -32.25 -14.08
CA LEU A 496 5.24 -33.47 -14.77
C LEU A 496 6.26 -34.31 -13.98
N PRO A 497 6.18 -35.65 -14.03
CA PRO A 497 7.16 -36.53 -13.40
C PRO A 497 8.60 -36.25 -13.82
N ALA A 498 8.82 -35.84 -15.07
CA ALA A 498 10.12 -35.43 -15.59
C ALA A 498 10.73 -34.21 -14.85
N GLY A 499 9.88 -33.33 -14.32
CA GLY A 499 10.23 -32.13 -13.57
C GLY A 499 10.78 -30.99 -14.43
N TRP A 500 11.76 -31.27 -15.28
CA TRP A 500 12.56 -30.25 -15.97
C TRP A 500 12.68 -30.51 -17.47
N HIS A 501 12.84 -29.43 -18.25
CA HIS A 501 13.06 -29.52 -19.70
C HIS A 501 14.38 -28.85 -20.09
N ASN A 502 15.15 -29.46 -20.98
CA ASN A 502 16.52 -29.01 -21.33
C ASN A 502 16.55 -27.86 -22.36
N TRP A 503 15.43 -27.19 -22.62
CA TRP A 503 15.28 -26.17 -23.69
C TRP A 503 15.56 -26.70 -25.11
N ASN A 504 15.50 -28.01 -25.37
CA ASN A 504 16.04 -28.62 -26.60
C ASN A 504 17.55 -28.35 -26.79
N LYS A 505 18.30 -28.22 -25.69
CA LYS A 505 19.76 -28.02 -25.65
C LYS A 505 20.40 -29.14 -24.82
N PRO A 506 20.78 -30.28 -25.42
CA PRO A 506 21.42 -31.38 -24.69
C PRO A 506 22.68 -30.97 -23.92
N ASP A 507 23.45 -30.00 -24.44
CA ASP A 507 24.65 -29.51 -23.74
C ASP A 507 24.35 -28.78 -22.41
N ALA A 508 23.14 -28.22 -22.26
CA ALA A 508 22.72 -27.57 -21.02
C ALA A 508 22.56 -28.58 -19.87
N GLU A 509 22.30 -29.85 -20.17
CA GLU A 509 22.21 -30.94 -19.18
C GLU A 509 23.53 -31.16 -18.42
N ARG A 510 24.66 -30.75 -19.02
CA ARG A 510 26.00 -30.90 -18.42
C ARG A 510 26.42 -29.73 -17.53
N THR A 511 25.78 -28.58 -17.69
CA THR A 511 26.23 -27.30 -17.13
C THR A 511 25.22 -26.63 -16.22
N SER A 512 23.93 -26.91 -16.42
CA SER A 512 22.86 -26.40 -15.55
C SER A 512 22.79 -27.18 -14.24
N PHE A 513 22.25 -26.54 -13.21
CA PHE A 513 22.06 -27.13 -11.89
C PHE A 513 20.60 -26.99 -11.47
N TYR A 514 19.84 -28.06 -11.66
CA TYR A 514 18.44 -28.12 -11.27
C TYR A 514 18.26 -29.15 -10.17
N ALA A 515 17.82 -28.73 -8.99
CA ALA A 515 17.81 -29.58 -7.82
C ALA A 515 16.52 -29.50 -6.99
N GLU A 516 16.22 -30.60 -6.29
CA GLU A 516 15.08 -30.70 -5.38
C GLU A 516 15.51 -31.26 -4.02
N TYR A 517 14.81 -30.87 -2.95
CA TYR A 517 14.90 -31.48 -1.62
C TYR A 517 13.55 -31.42 -0.90
N GLY A 518 13.13 -32.49 -0.23
CA GLY A 518 12.01 -32.44 0.72
C GLY A 518 10.64 -32.08 0.13
N ASN A 519 10.52 -31.93 -1.20
CA ASN A 519 9.27 -31.57 -1.85
C ASN A 519 8.18 -32.61 -1.58
N SER A 520 6.94 -32.14 -1.45
CA SER A 520 5.75 -32.96 -1.16
C SER A 520 4.64 -32.67 -2.16
N GLY A 521 3.49 -33.35 -2.02
CA GLY A 521 2.35 -33.20 -2.92
C GLY A 521 2.40 -34.15 -4.14
N PRO A 522 1.32 -34.22 -4.93
CA PRO A 522 1.18 -35.17 -6.02
C PRO A 522 2.18 -34.98 -7.18
N GLY A 523 2.73 -33.79 -7.38
CA GLY A 523 3.78 -33.51 -8.37
C GLY A 523 5.21 -33.81 -7.91
N ALA A 524 5.39 -34.18 -6.63
CA ALA A 524 6.69 -34.54 -6.08
C ALA A 524 7.07 -35.98 -6.47
N ALA A 525 7.64 -36.14 -7.67
CA ALA A 525 8.11 -37.43 -8.14
C ALA A 525 9.48 -37.80 -7.55
N GLY A 526 9.70 -39.10 -7.37
CA GLY A 526 10.99 -39.62 -6.96
C GLY A 526 12.06 -39.49 -8.05
N LYS A 527 13.32 -39.62 -7.63
CA LYS A 527 14.52 -39.50 -8.48
C LYS A 527 14.48 -40.30 -9.78
N GLU A 528 13.90 -41.49 -9.77
CA GLU A 528 13.84 -42.38 -10.94
C GLU A 528 12.89 -41.89 -12.04
N GLN A 529 11.98 -40.96 -11.72
CA GLN A 529 11.02 -40.39 -12.68
C GLN A 529 11.46 -39.03 -13.22
N ARG A 530 12.27 -38.29 -12.45
CA ARG A 530 12.88 -37.04 -12.89
C ARG A 530 13.88 -37.28 -14.01
N VAL A 531 14.12 -36.24 -14.82
CA VAL A 531 15.18 -36.28 -15.83
C VAL A 531 16.54 -36.60 -15.19
N ARG A 532 17.33 -37.45 -15.84
CA ARG A 532 18.58 -38.00 -15.28
C ARG A 532 19.65 -36.97 -14.94
N TRP A 533 19.59 -35.80 -15.56
CA TRP A 533 20.53 -34.70 -15.34
C TRP A 533 20.11 -33.76 -14.20
N SER A 534 18.93 -33.96 -13.60
CA SER A 534 18.53 -33.25 -12.38
C SER A 534 19.25 -33.81 -11.14
N HIS A 535 19.27 -33.01 -10.08
CA HIS A 535 19.95 -33.31 -8.83
C HIS A 535 18.95 -33.41 -7.67
N PHE A 536 19.36 -34.13 -6.64
CA PHE A 536 18.66 -34.13 -5.35
C PHE A 536 19.69 -33.70 -4.31
N LEU A 537 19.37 -32.65 -3.56
CA LEU A 537 20.23 -32.22 -2.46
C LEU A 537 20.18 -33.24 -1.32
N LYS A 538 21.15 -33.14 -0.43
CA LYS A 538 21.18 -33.86 0.85
C LYS A 538 20.86 -32.89 1.97
N GLU A 539 20.43 -33.43 3.10
CA GLU A 539 20.11 -32.63 4.30
C GLU A 539 21.28 -31.73 4.73
N LYS A 540 22.52 -32.22 4.63
CA LYS A 540 23.72 -31.44 4.93
C LYS A 540 23.95 -30.23 4.01
N ASP A 541 23.40 -30.25 2.80
CA ASP A 541 23.57 -29.18 1.82
C ASP A 541 22.60 -28.02 2.11
N LEU A 542 21.56 -28.24 2.94
CA LEU A 542 20.55 -27.22 3.25
C LEU A 542 21.10 -26.00 3.98
N ALA A 543 22.19 -26.15 4.72
CA ALA A 543 22.85 -25.03 5.39
C ALA A 543 23.35 -23.97 4.38
N ASP A 544 23.70 -24.39 3.16
CA ASP A 544 24.16 -23.53 2.07
C ASP A 544 23.00 -22.85 1.32
N TYR A 545 21.75 -23.27 1.59
CA TYR A 545 20.53 -22.73 0.95
C TYR A 545 19.63 -21.95 1.92
N THR A 546 20.18 -21.48 3.04
CA THR A 546 19.51 -20.49 3.89
C THR A 546 19.43 -19.13 3.17
N PRO A 547 18.44 -18.27 3.46
CA PRO A 547 18.44 -16.89 2.97
C PRO A 547 19.77 -16.17 3.22
N GLU A 548 20.37 -16.37 4.39
CA GLU A 548 21.68 -15.83 4.77
C GLU A 548 22.81 -16.29 3.86
N ALA A 549 22.88 -17.57 3.53
CA ALA A 549 23.93 -18.11 2.67
C ALA A 549 23.77 -17.66 1.22
N VAL A 550 22.53 -17.66 0.71
CA VAL A 550 22.24 -17.37 -0.70
C VAL A 550 22.30 -15.88 -1.00
N LEU A 551 21.72 -15.06 -0.14
CA LEU A 551 21.62 -13.61 -0.33
C LEU A 551 22.78 -12.86 0.35
N GLY A 552 23.50 -13.49 1.29
CA GLY A 552 24.61 -12.86 1.98
C GLY A 552 24.21 -11.63 2.83
N PRO A 553 25.16 -11.07 3.60
CA PRO A 553 24.92 -9.87 4.39
C PRO A 553 24.79 -8.61 3.52
N ARG A 554 24.31 -7.52 4.11
CA ARG A 554 24.49 -6.18 3.53
C ARG A 554 26.00 -5.91 3.51
N ASP A 555 26.55 -5.52 2.37
CA ASP A 555 27.98 -5.18 2.28
C ASP A 555 28.29 -4.14 3.36
N ALA A 556 29.11 -4.52 4.35
CA ALA A 556 29.40 -3.65 5.48
C ALA A 556 30.07 -2.37 4.96
N PRO A 557 29.64 -1.16 5.39
CA PRO A 557 30.47 0.01 5.17
C PRO A 557 31.81 -0.21 5.87
N ALA A 558 32.91 0.10 5.18
CA ALA A 558 34.25 0.04 5.74
C ALA A 558 34.28 0.73 7.11
N ALA A 559 34.60 -0.05 8.15
CA ALA A 559 34.83 0.36 9.53
C ALA A 559 33.64 1.03 10.26
N THR A 560 32.69 0.23 10.75
CA THR A 560 32.08 0.52 12.07
C THR A 560 31.99 -0.77 12.89
N THR A 561 32.57 -0.73 14.08
CA THR A 561 32.55 -1.80 15.07
C THR A 561 31.20 -1.83 15.77
N SER A 562 30.22 -2.52 15.20
CA SER A 562 29.03 -3.01 15.91
C SER A 562 28.62 -4.37 15.33
N PRO A 563 28.43 -5.42 16.15
CA PRO A 563 28.16 -6.78 15.68
C PRO A 563 26.69 -7.02 15.27
N GLU A 564 25.90 -5.99 15.01
CA GLU A 564 24.56 -6.17 14.43
C GLU A 564 24.64 -6.27 12.92
N THR A 565 25.05 -7.43 12.41
CA THR A 565 24.77 -7.83 11.02
C THR A 565 23.28 -8.15 10.89
N THR A 566 22.42 -7.13 10.99
CA THR A 566 20.99 -7.26 10.68
C THR A 566 20.87 -7.48 9.17
N SER A 567 20.38 -8.66 8.82
CA SER A 567 20.06 -9.07 7.46
C SER A 567 19.07 -8.09 6.82
N TRP A 568 19.40 -7.56 5.65
CA TRP A 568 18.64 -6.50 4.95
C TRP A 568 17.23 -6.94 4.54
N TYR A 569 16.96 -8.24 4.59
CA TYR A 569 15.72 -8.90 4.19
C TYR A 569 14.84 -9.32 5.38
N PHE A 570 15.26 -9.06 6.64
CA PHE A 570 14.49 -9.34 7.86
C PHE A 570 14.01 -8.08 8.62
N LYS A 571 14.14 -6.88 8.05
CA LYS A 571 13.59 -5.66 8.66
C LYS A 571 12.06 -5.55 8.54
N VAL A 572 11.34 -6.66 8.64
CA VAL A 572 9.88 -6.68 8.64
C VAL A 572 9.40 -7.54 9.80
N PHE A 573 9.46 -6.96 10.99
CA PHE A 573 8.53 -7.13 12.11
C PHE A 573 8.55 -5.86 12.98
#